data_AF-A0A0J1A6E3-F1
#
_entry.id   AF-A0A0J1A6E3-F1
#
_cell.length_a   1.000
_cell.length_b   1.000
_cell.length_c   1.000
_cell.angle_alpha   90.00
_cell.angle_beta   90.00
_cell.angle_gamma   90.00
#
_symmetry.space_group_name_H-M   'P 1'
#
loop_
_entity.id
_entity.type
_entity.pdbx_description
1 polymer ?
#
loop_
_entity_poly.entity_id
_entity_poly.type
_entity_poly.pdbx_seq_one_letter_code
_entity_poly.pdbx_strand_id
1 'polypeptide(L)'
;MTSMSLADYRSTCPKAQKVKKGRNKFNASKIKLDGMTFDSTKEYKRYIELKALQQRGEIKELQHHTKFELAPKTKLEGEKRAKPALRYFADFTYFTTAGEYVVEDVKSIATRKLPSYRNKKHLMKTVHNIDVREV
;
A
#
# COMPACT_ATOMS: atom_id res chain seq x y z
N MET A 1 8.77 -23.98 -22.58
CA MET A 1 8.22 -23.79 -21.22
C MET A 1 9.32 -24.16 -20.24
N THR A 2 10.18 -23.22 -19.87
CA THR A 2 11.21 -23.46 -18.85
C THR A 2 10.81 -22.62 -17.65
N SER A 3 10.19 -23.26 -16.65
CA SER A 3 9.88 -22.59 -15.39
C SER A 3 11.20 -22.33 -14.67
N MET A 4 11.63 -21.07 -14.58
CA MET A 4 12.77 -20.72 -13.75
C MET A 4 12.44 -20.98 -12.29
N SER A 5 13.36 -21.64 -11.58
CA SER A 5 13.17 -21.92 -10.15
C SER A 5 13.28 -20.63 -9.33
N LEU A 6 12.73 -20.64 -8.12
CA LEU A 6 12.85 -19.51 -7.19
C LEU A 6 14.30 -19.14 -6.85
N ALA A 7 15.25 -20.07 -7.00
CA ALA A 7 16.67 -19.83 -6.80
C ALA A 7 17.27 -19.05 -7.98
N ASP A 8 16.86 -19.36 -9.21
CA ASP A 8 17.32 -18.69 -10.43
C ASP A 8 16.77 -17.26 -10.54
N TYR A 9 15.57 -17.03 -10.00
CA TYR A 9 15.00 -15.69 -9.91
C TYR A 9 15.77 -14.81 -8.90
N ARG A 10 16.26 -15.40 -7.80
CA ARG A 10 17.04 -14.68 -6.77
C ARG A 10 18.46 -14.31 -7.22
N SER A 11 19.03 -15.06 -8.17
CA SER A 11 20.39 -14.82 -8.70
C SER A 11 20.40 -13.78 -9.82
N THR A 12 19.32 -13.65 -10.58
CA THR A 12 19.20 -12.73 -11.72
C THR A 12 18.76 -11.31 -11.32
N CYS A 13 18.10 -11.14 -10.17
CA CYS A 13 17.74 -9.80 -9.68
C CYS A 13 18.92 -9.10 -8.96
N PRO A 14 19.22 -7.83 -9.29
CA PRO A 14 20.27 -7.07 -8.61
C PRO A 14 19.91 -6.85 -7.13
N LYS A 15 20.87 -7.13 -6.23
CA LYS A 15 20.72 -6.89 -4.79
C LYS A 15 20.50 -5.39 -4.53
N ALA A 16 19.38 -5.05 -3.88
CA ALA A 16 19.04 -3.68 -3.55
C ALA A 16 20.14 -2.99 -2.72
N GLN A 17 20.70 -1.90 -3.24
CA GLN A 17 21.68 -1.08 -2.53
C GLN A 17 21.00 -0.28 -1.42
N LYS A 18 21.42 -0.50 -0.17
CA LYS A 18 20.94 0.28 0.99
C LYS A 18 21.59 1.65 1.01
N VAL A 19 20.84 2.69 0.63
CA VAL A 19 21.28 4.09 0.80
C VAL A 19 21.17 4.47 2.28
N LYS A 20 22.28 4.75 2.96
CA LYS A 20 22.29 5.26 4.35
C LYS A 20 21.70 6.67 4.39
N LYS A 21 20.55 6.84 5.07
CA LYS A 21 19.98 8.14 5.43
C LYS A 21 19.53 8.10 6.90
N GLY A 22 19.57 9.25 7.58
CA GLY A 22 19.30 9.39 9.02
C GLY A 22 18.02 8.68 9.48
N ARG A 23 18.02 8.17 10.72
CA ARG A 23 16.96 7.32 11.28
C ARG A 23 15.59 8.03 11.16
N ASN A 24 14.71 7.50 10.32
CA ASN A 24 13.30 7.87 10.31
C ASN A 24 12.67 7.54 11.67
N LYS A 25 11.57 8.23 12.02
CA LYS A 25 10.82 8.08 13.30
C LYS A 25 10.48 6.61 13.68
N PHE A 26 10.46 5.70 12.71
CA PHE A 26 10.17 4.28 12.89
C PHE A 26 11.34 3.33 12.54
N ASN A 27 12.54 3.86 12.28
CA ASN A 27 13.72 3.09 11.83
C ASN A 27 13.47 2.20 10.58
N ALA A 28 12.43 2.53 9.80
CA ALA A 28 12.03 1.79 8.61
C ALA A 28 12.98 2.10 7.45
N SER A 29 13.45 1.05 6.76
CA SER A 29 14.22 1.16 5.53
C SER A 29 13.27 1.18 4.33
N LYS A 30 13.24 2.30 3.60
CA LYS A 30 12.54 2.38 2.32
C LYS A 30 13.23 1.47 1.31
N ILE A 31 12.47 0.74 0.51
CA ILE A 31 12.98 -0.17 -0.50
C ILE A 31 12.53 0.34 -1.87
N LYS A 32 13.47 0.42 -2.81
CA LYS A 32 13.16 0.72 -4.21
C LYS A 32 13.37 -0.53 -5.03
N LEU A 33 12.35 -0.96 -5.78
CA LEU A 33 12.41 -2.08 -6.72
C LEU A 33 11.62 -1.70 -7.97
N ASP A 34 12.22 -1.85 -9.15
CA ASP A 34 11.55 -1.69 -10.45
C ASP A 34 10.74 -0.39 -10.59
N GLY A 35 11.30 0.72 -10.11
CA GLY A 35 10.65 2.04 -10.14
C GLY A 35 9.59 2.28 -9.04
N MET A 36 9.21 1.26 -8.28
CA MET A 36 8.33 1.38 -7.12
C MET A 36 9.14 1.70 -5.86
N THR A 37 8.55 2.47 -4.95
CA THR A 37 9.12 2.79 -3.64
C THR A 37 8.16 2.30 -2.56
N PHE A 38 8.66 1.43 -1.68
CA PHE A 38 7.95 0.93 -0.50
C PHE A 38 8.44 1.70 0.73
N ASP A 39 7.52 2.08 1.62
CA ASP A 39 7.84 2.83 2.83
C ASP A 39 8.42 1.93 3.94
N SER A 40 8.17 0.62 3.85
CA SER A 40 8.73 -0.35 4.79
C SER A 40 9.14 -1.69 4.16
N THR A 41 10.00 -2.43 4.87
CA THR A 41 10.35 -3.82 4.51
C THR A 41 9.15 -4.77 4.61
N LYS A 42 8.17 -4.46 5.47
CA LYS A 42 6.95 -5.26 5.61
C LYS A 42 6.06 -5.14 4.37
N GLU A 43 5.85 -3.91 3.89
CA GLU A 43 5.13 -3.65 2.64
C GLU A 43 5.79 -4.36 1.46
N TYR A 44 7.12 -4.24 1.33
CA TYR A 44 7.84 -4.90 0.25
C TYR A 44 7.67 -6.43 0.24
N LYS A 45 7.78 -7.07 1.42
CA LYS A 45 7.55 -8.52 1.54
C LYS A 45 6.12 -8.88 1.12
N ARG A 46 5.15 -8.09 1.56
CA ARG A 46 3.75 -8.32 1.22
C ARG A 46 3.48 -8.13 -0.28
N TYR A 47 4.11 -7.13 -0.90
CA TYR A 47 4.04 -6.94 -2.35
C TYR A 47 4.53 -8.18 -3.12
N ILE A 48 5.65 -8.79 -2.70
CA ILE A 48 6.16 -10.01 -3.34
C ILE A 48 5.15 -11.16 -3.23
N GLU A 49 4.53 -11.33 -2.06
CA GLU A 49 3.50 -12.34 -1.84
C GLU A 49 2.29 -12.12 -2.78
N LEU A 50 1.78 -10.89 -2.82
CA LEU A 50 0.68 -10.51 -3.72
C LEU A 50 1.06 -10.68 -5.19
N LYS A 51 2.30 -10.39 -5.57
CA LYS A 51 2.76 -10.59 -6.94
C LYS A 51 2.81 -12.07 -7.31
N ALA A 52 3.25 -12.93 -6.40
CA ALA A 52 3.21 -14.37 -6.58
C ALA A 52 1.76 -14.89 -6.69
N LEU A 53 0.83 -14.36 -5.87
CA LEU A 53 -0.60 -14.67 -5.98
C LEU A 53 -1.17 -14.27 -7.35
N GLN A 54 -0.79 -13.10 -7.85
CA GLN A 54 -1.19 -12.62 -9.17
C GLN A 54 -0.68 -13.54 -10.29
N GLN A 55 0.59 -13.99 -10.19
CA GLN A 55 1.19 -14.91 -11.15
C GLN A 55 0.51 -16.28 -11.17
N ARG A 56 0.00 -16.75 -10.02
CA ARG A 56 -0.79 -17.99 -9.93
C ARG A 56 -2.26 -17.82 -10.34
N GLY A 57 -2.68 -16.60 -10.68
CA GLY A 57 -4.05 -16.30 -11.07
C GLY A 57 -5.05 -16.22 -9.91
N GLU A 58 -4.58 -16.17 -8.66
CA GLU A 58 -5.42 -16.08 -7.45
C GLU A 58 -5.95 -14.66 -7.21
N ILE A 59 -5.24 -13.65 -7.73
CA ILE A 59 -5.67 -12.25 -7.72
C ILE A 59 -5.42 -11.61 -9.08
N LYS A 60 -6.14 -10.52 -9.35
CA LYS A 60 -6.06 -9.76 -10.61
C LYS A 60 -5.89 -8.27 -10.33
N GLU A 61 -5.33 -7.57 -11.31
CA GLU A 61 -5.16 -6.10 -11.28
C GLU A 61 -4.52 -5.55 -9.99
N LEU A 62 -3.42 -6.17 -9.56
CA LEU A 62 -2.65 -5.67 -8.42
C LEU A 62 -2.12 -4.26 -8.73
N GLN A 63 -2.57 -3.28 -7.95
CA GLN A 63 -2.12 -1.89 -7.99
C GLN A 63 -1.48 -1.49 -6.66
N HIS A 64 -0.60 -0.49 -6.72
CA HIS A 64 0.17 0.01 -5.59
C HIS A 64 -0.10 1.50 -5.40
N HIS A 65 -0.24 1.94 -4.14
CA HIS A 65 -0.51 3.35 -3.79
C HIS A 65 -1.80 3.92 -4.40
N THR A 66 -2.86 3.11 -4.47
CA THR A 66 -4.16 3.53 -5.00
C THR A 66 -4.75 4.63 -4.15
N LYS A 67 -5.19 5.71 -4.81
CA LYS A 67 -5.71 6.91 -4.17
C LYS A 67 -7.23 6.90 -4.13
N PHE A 68 -7.78 7.12 -2.96
CA PHE A 68 -9.21 7.29 -2.71
C PHE A 68 -9.48 8.70 -2.16
N GLU A 69 -10.47 9.38 -2.73
CA GLU A 69 -10.92 10.69 -2.23
C GLU A 69 -11.99 10.49 -1.16
N LEU A 70 -11.74 10.92 0.08
CA LEU A 70 -12.65 10.76 1.21
C LEU A 70 -13.55 11.96 1.42
N ALA A 71 -13.07 13.16 1.11
CA ALA A 71 -13.85 14.38 1.17
C ALA A 71 -13.33 15.37 0.11
N PRO A 72 -14.22 16.11 -0.55
CA PRO A 72 -13.83 17.07 -1.56
C PRO A 72 -13.02 18.23 -0.95
N LYS A 73 -12.34 18.98 -1.82
CA LYS A 73 -11.68 20.24 -1.45
C LYS A 73 -12.72 21.20 -0.87
N THR A 74 -12.51 21.69 0.34
CA THR A 74 -13.46 22.60 1.01
C THR A 74 -12.76 23.79 1.66
N LYS A 75 -13.45 24.93 1.74
CA LYS A 75 -12.98 26.12 2.46
C LYS A 75 -13.62 26.14 3.83
N LEU A 76 -12.81 25.93 4.86
CA LEU A 76 -13.26 26.03 6.24
C LEU A 76 -13.41 27.51 6.61
N GLU A 77 -14.39 27.78 7.46
CA GLU A 77 -14.63 29.12 7.99
C GLU A 77 -13.37 29.64 8.71
N GLY A 78 -13.02 30.91 8.46
CA GLY A 78 -11.81 31.52 9.02
C GLY A 78 -10.48 31.16 8.32
N GLU A 79 -10.46 30.20 7.39
CA GLU A 79 -9.23 29.86 6.68
C GLU A 79 -9.02 30.67 5.38
N LYS A 80 -7.79 31.20 5.21
CA LYS A 80 -7.41 32.00 4.03
C LYS A 80 -7.44 31.21 2.72
N ARG A 81 -7.22 29.90 2.75
CA ARG A 81 -7.15 29.02 1.59
C ARG A 81 -8.00 27.78 1.81
N ALA A 82 -8.60 27.26 0.74
CA ALA A 82 -9.33 26.01 0.80
C ALA A 82 -8.38 24.83 1.10
N LYS A 83 -8.82 23.94 1.99
CA LYS A 83 -8.11 22.68 2.27
C LYS A 83 -8.24 21.76 1.06
N PRO A 84 -7.14 21.11 0.63
CA PRO A 84 -7.21 20.13 -0.44
C PRO A 84 -8.10 18.95 -0.03
N ALA A 85 -8.59 18.22 -1.03
CA ALA A 85 -9.39 17.03 -0.81
C ALA A 85 -8.68 16.04 0.12
N LEU A 86 -9.42 15.54 1.11
CA LEU A 86 -8.92 14.54 2.04
C LEU A 86 -8.80 13.22 1.28
N ARG A 87 -7.61 12.62 1.31
CA ARG A 87 -7.31 11.39 0.57
C ARG A 87 -6.82 10.29 1.48
N TYR A 88 -7.21 9.08 1.10
CA TYR A 88 -6.64 7.83 1.58
C TYR A 88 -5.77 7.23 0.48
N PHE A 89 -4.60 6.74 0.87
CA PHE A 89 -3.68 6.05 -0.02
C PHE A 89 -3.55 4.65 0.54
N ALA A 90 -4.05 3.68 -0.22
CA ALA A 90 -3.92 2.26 0.14
C ALA A 90 -2.57 1.74 -0.33
N ASP A 91 -1.95 0.85 0.45
CA ASP A 91 -0.70 0.22 0.05
C ASP A 91 -0.93 -0.65 -1.19
N PHE A 92 -1.95 -1.53 -1.17
CA PHE A 92 -2.29 -2.41 -2.29
C PHE A 92 -3.80 -2.49 -2.55
N THR A 93 -4.16 -2.64 -3.82
CA THR A 93 -5.53 -2.97 -4.22
C THR A 93 -5.53 -4.02 -5.32
N TYR A 94 -6.49 -4.93 -5.29
CA TYR A 94 -6.59 -6.02 -6.27
C TYR A 94 -7.99 -6.63 -6.27
N PHE A 95 -8.29 -7.44 -7.29
CA PHE A 95 -9.49 -8.27 -7.33
C PHE A 95 -9.16 -9.72 -6.99
N THR A 96 -10.02 -10.38 -6.21
CA THR A 96 -9.93 -11.84 -6.00
C THR A 96 -10.44 -12.60 -7.22
N THR A 97 -10.19 -13.91 -7.27
CA THR A 97 -10.82 -14.80 -8.27
C THR A 97 -12.35 -14.78 -8.24
N ALA A 98 -12.94 -14.53 -7.07
CA ALA A 98 -14.38 -14.37 -6.90
C ALA A 98 -14.92 -13.01 -7.43
N GLY A 99 -14.05 -12.10 -7.87
CA GLY A 99 -14.42 -10.78 -8.37
C GLY A 99 -14.57 -9.71 -7.28
N GLU A 100 -14.20 -10.01 -6.03
CA GLU A 100 -14.26 -9.03 -4.94
C GLU A 100 -13.11 -8.04 -5.04
N TYR A 101 -13.42 -6.74 -4.94
CA TYR A 101 -12.41 -5.70 -4.84
C TYR A 101 -11.87 -5.60 -3.41
N VAL A 102 -10.57 -5.79 -3.26
CA VAL A 102 -9.89 -5.79 -1.97
C VAL A 102 -8.93 -4.61 -1.89
N VAL A 103 -9.04 -3.87 -0.78
CA VAL A 103 -8.08 -2.84 -0.38
C VAL A 103 -7.31 -3.34 0.82
N GLU A 104 -5.99 -3.46 0.68
CA GLU A 104 -5.10 -3.98 1.71
C GLU A 104 -4.07 -2.92 2.13
N ASP A 105 -3.86 -2.82 3.44
CA ASP A 105 -2.99 -1.82 4.05
C ASP A 105 -2.06 -2.46 5.08
N VAL A 106 -0.76 -2.37 4.84
CA VAL A 106 0.27 -3.00 5.66
C VAL A 106 0.63 -2.05 6.79
N LYS A 107 0.30 -2.45 8.02
CA LYS A 107 0.43 -1.57 9.19
C LYS A 107 0.99 -2.29 10.40
N SER A 108 1.73 -1.54 11.21
CA SER A 108 2.17 -1.98 12.53
C SER A 108 1.05 -1.79 13.56
N ILE A 109 1.12 -2.49 14.70
CA ILE A 109 0.16 -2.34 15.81
C ILE A 109 0.05 -0.88 16.26
N ALA A 110 1.18 -0.17 16.31
CA ALA A 110 1.20 1.25 16.68
C ALA A 110 0.44 2.11 15.67
N THR A 111 0.63 1.85 14.37
CA THR A 111 -0.03 2.62 13.30
C THR A 111 -1.53 2.35 13.24
N ARG A 112 -1.97 1.10 13.49
CA ARG A 112 -3.40 0.73 13.53
C ARG A 112 -4.19 1.48 14.61
N LYS A 113 -3.53 1.79 15.74
CA LYS A 113 -4.15 2.51 16.86
C LYS A 113 -4.21 4.03 16.67
N LEU A 114 -3.56 4.58 15.64
CA LEU A 114 -3.57 6.03 15.40
C LEU A 114 -5.00 6.50 15.08
N PRO A 115 -5.53 7.52 15.79
CA PRO A 115 -6.87 8.05 15.54
C PRO A 115 -7.07 8.51 14.09
N SER A 116 -6.04 9.14 13.49
CA SER A 116 -6.08 9.59 12.10
C SER A 116 -6.27 8.46 11.09
N TYR A 117 -5.68 7.29 11.36
CA TYR A 117 -5.85 6.11 10.53
C TYR A 117 -7.26 5.54 10.67
N ARG A 118 -7.74 5.37 11.90
CA ARG A 118 -9.08 4.86 12.20
C ARG A 118 -10.17 5.73 11.57
N ASN A 119 -10.02 7.05 11.62
CA ASN A 119 -10.95 7.98 10.98
C ASN A 119 -10.98 7.82 9.45
N LYS A 120 -9.81 7.67 8.82
CA LYS A 120 -9.75 7.44 7.37
C LYS A 120 -10.33 6.09 6.97
N LYS A 121 -10.09 5.03 7.76
CA LYS A 121 -10.69 3.71 7.54
C LYS A 121 -12.22 3.75 7.67
N HIS A 122 -12.73 4.49 8.66
CA HIS A 122 -14.16 4.72 8.80
C HIS A 122 -14.73 5.44 7.57
N LEU A 123 -14.06 6.51 7.11
CA LEU A 123 -14.47 7.23 5.90
C LEU A 123 -14.39 6.39 4.63
N MET A 124 -13.42 5.49 4.50
CA MET A 124 -13.36 4.53 3.39
C MET A 124 -14.64 3.69 3.33
N LYS A 125 -15.10 3.21 4.49
CA LYS A 125 -16.34 2.43 4.56
C LYS A 125 -17.57 3.28 4.28
N THR A 126 -17.67 4.49 4.84
CA THR A 126 -18.89 5.31 4.66
C THR A 126 -18.99 5.94 3.28
N VAL A 127 -17.88 6.33 2.66
CA VAL A 127 -17.86 7.05 1.38
C VAL A 127 -17.80 6.09 0.19
N HIS A 128 -16.97 5.05 0.28
CA HIS A 128 -16.74 4.13 -0.83
C HIS A 128 -17.39 2.75 -0.63
N ASN A 129 -17.95 2.47 0.54
CA ASN A 129 -18.42 1.13 0.93
C ASN A 129 -17.34 0.04 0.85
N ILE A 130 -16.08 0.40 1.07
CA ILE A 130 -14.94 -0.51 0.99
C ILE A 130 -14.34 -0.74 2.38
N ASP A 131 -14.18 -2.01 2.75
CA ASP A 131 -13.47 -2.41 3.96
C ASP A 131 -11.97 -2.54 3.72
N VAL A 132 -11.16 -1.88 4.55
CA VAL A 132 -9.70 -1.97 4.49
C VAL A 132 -9.21 -3.17 5.30
N ARG A 133 -8.53 -4.11 4.64
CA ARG A 133 -7.86 -5.26 5.28
C ARG A 133 -6.48 -4.85 5.78
N GLU A 134 -6.22 -5.05 7.07
CA GLU A 134 -4.95 -4.69 7.72
C GLU A 134 -4.03 -5.91 7.83
N VAL A 135 -2.80 -5.79 7.33
CA VAL A 135 -1.77 -6.86 7.41
C VAL A 135 -0.60 -6.46 8.28
#